data_AF-A0A7L4WFE1-F1
#
_entry.id   AF-A0A7L4WFE1-F1
#
_cell.length_a   1.000
_cell.length_b   1.000
_cell.length_c   1.000
_cell.angle_alpha   90.00
_cell.angle_beta   90.00
_cell.angle_gamma   90.00
#
_symmetry.space_group_name_H-M   'P 1'
#
loop_
_entity.id
_entity.type
_entity.pdbx_description
1 polymer ?
#
loop_
_entity_poly.entity_id
_entity_poly.type
_entity_poly.pdbx_seq_one_letter_code
_entity_poly.pdbx_strand_id
1 'polypeptide(L)'
;MDRFGAYRLPFCMDSFTKNEISEETARKNFSAISKHFLPLKNQVFFSVVTDNLKYLDNKNDYKIIQIEEHQLNKEDYDALSLSVLK
;
A
#
# COMPACT_ATOMS: atom_id res chain seq x y z
N MET A 1 7.60 20.51 17.66
CA MET A 1 7.46 20.40 16.19
C MET A 1 8.43 19.35 15.71
N ASP A 2 8.00 18.46 14.80
CA ASP A 2 8.95 17.56 14.12
C ASP A 2 9.93 18.39 13.29
N ARG A 3 11.16 17.90 13.17
CA ARG A 3 12.30 18.61 12.58
C ARG A 3 12.11 18.96 11.10
N PHE A 4 11.10 18.38 10.44
CA PHE A 4 10.89 18.42 8.98
C PHE A 4 9.53 18.98 8.54
N GLY A 5 8.70 19.46 9.47
CA GLY A 5 7.41 20.09 9.15
C GLY A 5 6.28 19.76 10.13
N ALA A 6 5.26 20.61 10.17
CA ALA A 6 4.06 20.41 11.00
C ALA A 6 3.05 19.43 10.38
N TYR A 7 3.14 19.21 9.06
CA TYR A 7 2.20 18.39 8.30
C TYR A 7 2.85 17.06 7.89
N ARG A 8 2.09 15.97 8.04
CA ARG A 8 2.46 14.64 7.57
C ARG A 8 1.49 14.24 6.47
N LEU A 9 1.98 14.22 5.23
CA LEU A 9 1.15 13.84 4.09
C LEU A 9 0.98 12.31 4.05
N PRO A 10 -0.23 11.81 3.74
CA PRO A 10 -0.38 10.41 3.38
C PRO A 10 0.43 10.12 2.12
N PHE A 11 0.99 8.93 2.03
CA PHE A 11 1.60 8.48 0.77
C PHE A 11 1.23 7.03 0.48
N CYS A 12 1.11 6.76 -0.81
CA CYS A 12 0.75 5.46 -1.34
C CYS A 12 2.00 4.84 -1.97
N MET A 13 2.22 3.56 -1.69
CA MET A 13 3.22 2.74 -2.34
C MET A 13 2.50 1.59 -3.04
N ASP A 14 2.93 1.31 -4.25
CA ASP A 14 2.53 0.10 -4.96
C ASP A 14 3.68 -0.90 -4.92
N SER A 15 3.39 -2.19 -4.73
CA SER A 15 4.39 -3.23 -4.85
C SER A 15 4.75 -3.39 -6.33
N PHE A 16 5.74 -2.63 -6.81
CA PHE A 16 6.39 -2.88 -8.10
C PHE A 16 7.22 -4.19 -8.12
N THR A 17 6.83 -5.19 -7.33
CA THR A 17 7.38 -6.54 -7.43
C THR A 17 6.81 -7.15 -8.69
N LYS A 18 7.45 -6.85 -9.82
CA LYS A 18 7.32 -7.63 -11.06
C LYS A 18 7.44 -9.09 -10.66
N ASN A 19 6.60 -9.95 -11.22
CA ASN A 19 6.57 -11.41 -10.98
C ASN A 19 7.91 -12.14 -11.28
N GLU A 20 8.98 -11.40 -11.58
CA GLU A 20 10.29 -11.86 -12.02
C GLU A 20 11.40 -11.67 -10.98
N ILE A 21 11.06 -11.30 -9.72
CA ILE A 21 12.07 -11.19 -8.67
C ILE A 21 12.24 -12.51 -7.91
N SER A 22 13.49 -12.83 -7.54
CA SER A 22 13.76 -14.01 -6.71
C SER A 22 13.13 -13.87 -5.32
N GLU A 23 12.82 -15.00 -4.69
CA GLU A 23 12.29 -15.04 -3.33
C GLU A 23 13.18 -14.30 -2.32
N GLU A 24 14.51 -14.43 -2.46
CA GLU A 24 15.47 -13.71 -1.62
C GLU A 24 15.33 -12.17 -1.80
N THR A 25 15.18 -11.71 -3.03
CA THR A 25 14.99 -10.29 -3.34
C THR A 25 13.67 -9.79 -2.78
N ALA A 26 12.60 -10.58 -2.90
CA ALA A 26 11.31 -10.25 -2.32
C ALA A 26 11.42 -10.08 -0.79
N ARG A 27 12.03 -11.04 -0.09
CA ARG A 27 12.24 -10.95 1.36
C ARG A 27 13.02 -9.70 1.77
N LYS A 28 14.10 -9.35 1.06
CA LYS A 28 14.87 -8.13 1.33
C LYS A 28 14.03 -6.87 1.13
N ASN A 29 13.29 -6.79 0.03
CA ASN A 29 12.48 -5.62 -0.30
C ASN A 29 11.32 -5.43 0.68
N PHE A 30 10.53 -6.48 0.94
CA PHE A 30 9.42 -6.40 1.89
C PHE A 30 9.86 -6.16 3.32
N SER A 31 11.01 -6.71 3.74
CA SER A 31 11.58 -6.39 5.07
C SER A 31 12.00 -4.92 5.16
N ALA A 32 12.57 -4.34 4.10
CA ALA A 32 12.89 -2.91 4.08
C ALA A 32 11.62 -2.03 4.16
N ILE A 33 10.57 -2.40 3.42
CA ILE A 33 9.26 -1.72 3.49
C ILE A 33 8.70 -1.78 4.91
N SER A 34 8.68 -2.98 5.51
CA SER A 34 8.16 -3.21 6.86
C SER A 34 8.94 -2.47 7.94
N LYS A 35 10.26 -2.32 7.80
CA LYS A 35 11.11 -1.68 8.81
C LYS A 35 11.15 -0.16 8.69
N HIS A 36 11.07 0.38 7.48
CA HIS A 36 11.37 1.80 7.25
C HIS A 36 10.18 2.63 6.81
N PHE A 37 9.17 2.03 6.16
CA PHE A 37 8.07 2.78 5.57
C PHE A 37 6.75 2.60 6.32
N LEU A 38 6.34 1.35 6.57
CA LEU A 38 5.08 1.07 7.30
C LEU A 38 5.04 1.63 8.73
N PRO A 39 6.16 1.72 9.48
CA PRO A 39 6.16 2.31 10.83
C PRO A 39 6.19 3.85 10.85
N LEU A 40 6.24 4.51 9.69
CA LEU A 40 6.22 5.97 9.66
C LEU A 40 4.93 6.49 10.29
N LYS A 41 5.02 7.58 11.06
CA LYS A 41 3.85 8.19 11.73
C LYS A 41 2.89 8.92 10.77
N ASN A 42 3.00 8.65 9.47
CA ASN A 42 2.12 9.14 8.43
C ASN A 42 1.08 8.06 8.13
N GLN A 43 -0.02 8.41 7.48
CA GLN A 43 -0.90 7.40 6.91
C GLN A 43 -0.23 6.80 5.67
N VAL A 44 0.07 5.50 5.72
CA VAL A 44 0.73 4.78 4.64
C VAL A 44 -0.25 3.79 4.04
N PHE A 45 -0.42 3.85 2.72
CA PHE A 45 -1.15 2.85 1.95
C PHE A 45 -0.15 2.02 1.16
N PHE A 46 -0.24 0.70 1.26
CA PHE A 46 0.64 -0.20 0.51
C PHE A 46 -0.20 -1.26 -0.20
N SER A 47 -0.18 -1.23 -1.53
CA SER A 47 -0.81 -2.24 -2.38
C SER A 47 0.16 -3.39 -2.59
N VAL A 48 -0.31 -4.63 -2.41
CA VAL A 48 0.49 -5.84 -2.59
C VAL A 48 -0.36 -7.00 -3.07
N VAL A 49 0.19 -7.84 -3.95
CA VAL A 49 -0.42 -9.12 -4.33
C VAL A 49 -0.48 -10.04 -3.10
N THR A 50 -1.63 -10.68 -2.88
CA THR A 50 -1.90 -11.52 -1.70
C THR A 50 -0.80 -12.53 -1.40
N ASP A 51 -0.26 -13.20 -2.42
CA ASP A 51 0.82 -14.20 -2.24
C ASP A 51 2.12 -13.61 -1.70
N ASN A 52 2.38 -12.32 -1.96
CA ASN A 52 3.57 -11.62 -1.47
C ASN A 52 3.41 -11.12 -0.04
N LEU A 53 2.20 -11.14 0.52
CA LEU A 53 1.94 -10.82 1.92
C LEU A 53 2.79 -11.71 2.86
N LYS A 54 3.16 -12.92 2.44
CA LYS A 54 4.06 -13.83 3.21
C LYS A 54 5.44 -13.24 3.53
N TYR A 55 5.87 -12.21 2.80
CA TYR A 55 7.17 -11.56 3.00
C TYR A 55 7.10 -10.32 3.90
N LEU A 56 5.90 -9.86 4.28
CA LEU A 56 5.73 -8.75 5.22
C LEU A 56 5.88 -9.24 6.66
N ASP A 57 6.74 -8.53 7.40
CA ASP A 57 6.96 -8.73 8.84
C ASP A 57 5.79 -8.08 9.63
N ASN A 58 5.42 -8.63 10.79
CA ASN A 58 4.43 -8.04 11.72
C ASN A 58 3.06 -7.71 11.10
N LYS A 59 2.51 -8.60 10.27
CA LYS A 59 1.23 -8.39 9.56
C LYS A 59 0.05 -7.98 10.45
N ASN A 60 0.05 -8.42 11.71
CA ASN A 60 -1.00 -8.13 12.68
C ASN A 60 -1.02 -6.65 13.11
N ASP A 61 0.06 -5.91 12.87
CA ASP A 61 0.16 -4.49 13.20
C ASP A 61 -0.50 -3.60 12.13
N TYR A 62 -0.94 -4.20 11.02
CA TYR A 62 -1.51 -3.47 9.89
C TYR A 62 -2.98 -3.83 9.65
N LYS A 63 -3.74 -2.85 9.18
CA LYS A 63 -5.07 -3.09 8.63
C LYS A 63 -4.91 -3.61 7.19
N ILE A 64 -5.21 -4.89 7.00
CA ILE A 64 -5.18 -5.53 5.69
C ILE A 64 -6.61 -5.54 5.12
N ILE A 65 -6.75 -5.04 3.90
CA ILE A 65 -8.00 -5.08 3.14
C ILE A 65 -7.74 -5.93 1.90
N GLN A 66 -8.42 -7.07 1.81
CA GLN A 66 -8.39 -7.93 0.64
C GLN A 66 -9.32 -7.36 -0.42
N ILE A 67 -8.82 -7.18 -1.64
CA ILE A 67 -9.60 -6.74 -2.79
C ILE A 67 -9.70 -7.93 -3.76
N GLU A 68 -10.88 -8.54 -3.84
CA GLU A 68 -11.11 -9.74 -4.67
C GLU A 68 -11.84 -9.43 -5.99
N GLU A 69 -12.63 -8.35 -6.00
CA GLU A 69 -13.39 -7.90 -7.16
C GLU A 69 -12.99 -6.48 -7.57
N HIS A 70 -13.30 -6.13 -8.82
CA HIS A 70 -13.18 -4.77 -9.33
C HIS A 70 -13.94 -3.81 -8.39
N GLN A 71 -13.21 -2.93 -7.71
CA GLN A 71 -13.80 -1.97 -6.76
C GLN A 71 -14.66 -0.91 -7.45
N LEU A 72 -14.49 -0.79 -8.76
CA LEU A 72 -15.26 0.08 -9.62
C LEU A 72 -16.16 -0.79 -10.49
N ASN A 73 -17.38 -1.04 -10.01
CA ASN A 73 -18.44 -1.45 -10.92
C ASN A 73 -18.80 -0.24 -11.81
N LYS A 74 -19.38 -0.51 -12.99
CA LYS A 74 -19.59 0.53 -14.00
C LYS A 74 -20.50 1.64 -13.48
N GLU A 75 -21.50 1.27 -12.69
CA GLU A 75 -22.46 2.20 -12.09
C GLU A 75 -21.76 3.18 -11.11
N ASP A 76 -20.84 2.68 -10.28
CA ASP A 76 -20.11 3.46 -9.29
C ASP A 76 -19.02 4.33 -9.94
N TYR A 77 -18.45 3.90 -11.07
CA TYR A 77 -17.51 4.72 -11.86
C TYR A 77 -18.19 5.96 -12.42
N ASP A 78 -19.35 5.78 -13.08
CA ASP A 78 -20.07 6.88 -13.69
C ASP A 78 -20.49 7.90 -12.63
N ALA A 79 -20.95 7.43 -11.46
CA ALA A 79 -21.28 8.29 -10.32
C ALA A 79 -20.06 9.05 -9.77
N LEU A 80 -18.92 8.37 -9.58
CA LEU A 80 -17.69 8.98 -9.07
C LEU A 80 -17.11 10.00 -10.06
N SER A 81 -17.06 9.68 -11.35
CA SER A 81 -16.49 10.56 -12.39
C SER A 81 -17.21 11.91 -12.48
N LEU A 82 -18.54 11.90 -12.34
CA LEU A 82 -19.37 13.12 -12.32
C LEU A 82 -19.13 13.99 -11.08
N SER A 83 -18.70 13.38 -9.96
CA SER A 83 -18.43 14.10 -8.70
C SER A 83 -17.06 14.78 -8.67
N VAL A 84 -16.06 14.22 -9.38
CA VAL A 84 -14.69 14.74 -9.44
C VAL A 84 -14.55 15.89 -10.46
N LEU A 85 -15.49 16.00 -11.39
CA LEU A 85 -15.53 17.04 -12.43
C LEU A 85 -16.29 18.33 -12.02
N LYS A 86 -16.68 18.46 -10.74
CA LYS A 86 -17.28 19.68 -10.16
C LYS A 86 -16.29 20.40 -9.26
#